data_AF-S2YQ02-F1
#
_entry.id   AF-S2YQ02-F1
#
_cell.length_a   1.000
_cell.length_b   1.000
_cell.length_c   1.000
_cell.angle_alpha   90.00
_cell.angle_beta   90.00
_cell.angle_gamma   90.00
#
_symmetry.space_group_name_H-M   'P 1'
#
loop_
_entity.id
_entity.type
_entity.pdbx_description
1 polymer ?
#
loop_
_entity_poly.entity_id
_entity_poly.type
_entity_poly.pdbx_seq_one_letter_code
_entity_poly.pdbx_strand_id
1 'polypeptide(L)'
;MWYFIQKGNEITVELIFTEVFWKSVKRGGKCIFEQQFYHKVAKSPAKFLIFTIIIILFFTGITFTFVIPGLKGFSLYIMIVSLLIYFVVANIFVGLSKERIWFVFIGSLILSSLGMGWRLWLEWGEYSLVEHMNPVVYVGYPSIIAFIITAIYSFSSSYLERKLNEKKRSVF
;
A
#
# COMPACT_ATOMS: atom_id res chain seq x y z
N MET A 1 -20.27 22.90 -0.31
CA MET A 1 -19.69 24.11 -0.94
C MET A 1 -18.24 23.80 -1.23
N TRP A 2 -17.95 23.43 -2.48
CA TRP A 2 -16.64 22.95 -2.93
C TRP A 2 -15.89 24.12 -3.58
N TYR A 3 -14.68 24.42 -3.10
CA TYR A 3 -13.80 25.37 -3.79
C TYR A 3 -12.91 24.60 -4.76
N PHE A 4 -13.12 24.81 -6.06
CA PHE A 4 -12.19 24.45 -7.12
C PHE A 4 -11.21 25.61 -7.30
N ILE A 5 -9.93 25.39 -6.99
CA ILE A 5 -8.83 26.23 -7.48
C ILE A 5 -8.14 25.44 -8.59
N GLN A 6 -8.42 25.82 -9.84
CA GLN A 6 -7.66 25.38 -11.00
C GLN A 6 -6.37 26.19 -11.08
N LYS A 7 -5.23 25.55 -10.85
CA LYS A 7 -3.92 26.04 -11.30
C LYS A 7 -2.99 24.85 -11.55
N GLY A 8 -2.79 24.50 -12.82
CA GLY A 8 -1.78 23.54 -13.29
C GLY A 8 -2.06 22.07 -12.97
N ASN A 9 -2.80 21.40 -13.87
CA ASN A 9 -2.90 19.94 -14.00
C ASN A 9 -1.46 19.36 -14.00
N GLU A 10 -1.01 18.43 -13.16
CA GLU A 10 -1.61 17.15 -12.77
C GLU A 10 -1.35 16.79 -11.28
N ILE A 11 -0.85 17.72 -10.47
CA ILE A 11 -0.30 17.40 -9.12
C ILE A 11 -1.37 17.50 -7.99
N THR A 12 -2.58 17.94 -8.31
CA THR A 12 -3.53 18.43 -7.28
C THR A 12 -4.34 17.33 -6.60
N VAL A 13 -4.57 16.18 -7.24
CA VAL A 13 -5.29 15.05 -6.62
C VAL A 13 -4.35 14.25 -5.69
N GLU A 14 -3.06 14.22 -6.01
CA GLU A 14 -2.02 13.43 -5.34
C GLU A 14 -1.71 13.92 -3.92
N LEU A 15 -1.68 15.26 -3.73
CA LEU A 15 -1.49 15.88 -2.42
C LEU A 15 -2.68 15.64 -1.50
N ILE A 16 -3.90 15.56 -2.04
CA ILE A 16 -5.11 15.52 -1.23
C ILE A 16 -5.19 14.20 -0.45
N PHE A 17 -4.81 13.04 -1.01
CA PHE A 17 -5.03 11.78 -0.31
C PHE A 17 -4.07 11.56 0.88
N THR A 18 -2.78 11.83 0.69
CA THR A 18 -1.77 11.74 1.77
C THR A 18 -1.93 12.87 2.78
N GLU A 19 -2.24 14.11 2.34
CA GLU A 19 -2.61 15.19 3.25
C GLU A 19 -3.88 14.86 4.02
N VAL A 20 -4.97 14.43 3.36
CA VAL A 20 -6.25 14.11 4.03
C VAL A 20 -6.06 12.94 4.99
N PHE A 21 -5.29 11.92 4.65
CA PHE A 21 -5.00 10.84 5.59
C PHE A 21 -4.26 11.37 6.83
N TRP A 22 -3.15 12.08 6.66
CA TRP A 22 -2.39 12.64 7.78
C TRP A 22 -3.12 13.75 8.54
N LYS A 23 -4.02 14.48 7.87
CA LYS A 23 -4.87 15.55 8.42
C LYS A 23 -6.09 14.99 9.14
N SER A 24 -6.65 13.87 8.68
CA SER A 24 -7.73 13.13 9.34
C SER A 24 -7.23 12.40 10.60
N VAL A 25 -5.95 11.99 10.62
CA VAL A 25 -5.27 11.47 11.83
C VAL A 25 -4.86 12.60 12.81
N LYS A 26 -4.90 13.87 12.36
CA LYS A 26 -4.55 15.06 13.15
C LYS A 26 -5.71 15.47 14.09
N ARG A 27 -5.87 14.78 15.21
CA ARG A 27 -6.48 15.41 16.41
C ARG A 27 -5.37 16.10 17.20
N GLY A 28 -5.28 17.44 17.11
CA GLY A 28 -4.46 18.25 18.03
C GLY A 28 -3.18 18.92 17.48
N GLY A 29 -3.21 19.48 16.27
CA GLY A 29 -2.34 20.65 15.93
C GLY A 29 -0.82 20.45 15.74
N LYS A 30 -0.23 19.27 16.00
CA LYS A 30 1.19 19.00 15.66
C LYS A 30 1.34 17.67 14.90
N CYS A 31 2.20 17.63 13.87
CA CYS A 31 2.64 16.42 13.14
C CYS A 31 3.52 15.51 14.03
N ILE A 32 3.07 15.19 15.24
CA ILE A 32 3.76 14.33 16.20
C ILE A 32 3.66 12.86 15.76
N PHE A 33 2.51 12.44 15.24
CA PHE A 33 2.24 11.05 14.91
C PHE A 33 3.12 10.51 13.77
N GLU A 34 3.28 11.29 12.70
CA GLU A 34 4.12 10.91 11.55
C GLU A 34 5.58 10.70 11.96
N GLN A 35 6.16 11.65 12.70
CA GLN A 35 7.53 11.54 13.21
C GLN A 35 7.67 10.39 14.23
N GLN A 36 6.69 10.20 15.11
CA GLN A 36 6.70 9.09 16.06
C GLN A 36 6.56 7.73 15.36
N PHE A 37 5.76 7.64 14.30
CA PHE A 37 5.60 6.41 13.51
C PHE A 37 6.91 6.05 12.83
N TYR A 38 7.49 6.96 12.04
CA TYR A 38 8.76 6.69 11.37
C TYR A 38 9.90 6.45 12.35
N HIS A 39 9.92 7.15 13.49
CA HIS A 39 10.89 6.88 14.56
C HIS A 39 10.72 5.48 15.18
N LYS A 40 9.47 5.02 15.40
CA LYS A 40 9.20 3.65 15.87
C LYS A 40 9.63 2.60 14.84
N VAL A 41 9.37 2.85 13.55
CA VAL A 41 9.80 1.96 12.46
C VAL A 41 11.33 1.89 12.40
N ALA A 42 12.02 3.04 12.48
CA ALA A 42 13.48 3.12 12.49
C ALA A 42 14.12 2.45 13.72
N LYS A 43 13.45 2.47 14.88
CA LYS A 43 13.93 1.82 16.11
C LYS A 43 13.86 0.29 16.05
N SER A 44 12.96 -0.29 15.25
CA SER A 44 12.75 -1.75 15.20
C SER A 44 12.41 -2.25 13.79
N PRO A 45 13.30 -2.03 12.81
CA PRO A 45 13.02 -2.30 11.41
C PRO A 45 12.68 -3.78 11.17
N ALA A 46 13.40 -4.72 11.78
CA ALA A 46 13.15 -6.16 11.61
C ALA A 46 11.72 -6.56 12.00
N LYS A 47 11.16 -6.00 13.10
CA LYS A 47 9.80 -6.32 13.55
C LYS A 47 8.74 -5.83 12.57
N PHE A 48 8.91 -4.60 12.08
CA PHE A 48 7.99 -4.03 11.08
C PHE A 48 8.10 -4.71 9.72
N LEU A 49 9.30 -5.17 9.36
CA LEU A 49 9.51 -5.97 8.14
C LEU A 49 8.81 -7.32 8.24
N ILE A 50 8.99 -8.06 9.34
CA ILE A 50 8.28 -9.34 9.57
C ILE A 50 6.76 -9.13 9.56
N PHE A 51 6.28 -8.09 10.25
CA PHE A 51 4.86 -7.73 10.26
C PHE A 51 4.33 -7.45 8.85
N THR A 52 5.09 -6.72 8.04
CA THR A 52 4.73 -6.40 6.66
C THR A 52 4.69 -7.65 5.79
N ILE A 53 5.67 -8.55 5.94
CA ILE A 53 5.69 -9.85 5.25
C ILE A 53 4.43 -10.65 5.56
N ILE A 54 4.10 -10.78 6.85
CA ILE A 54 2.92 -11.54 7.30
C ILE A 54 1.65 -10.90 6.75
N ILE A 55 1.50 -9.58 6.84
CA ILE A 55 0.32 -8.90 6.30
C ILE A 55 0.18 -9.13 4.81
N ILE A 56 1.22 -8.91 4.01
CA ILE A 56 1.11 -9.08 2.56
C ILE A 56 0.74 -10.53 2.24
N LEU A 57 1.43 -11.52 2.83
CA LEU A 57 1.22 -12.93 2.55
C LEU A 57 -0.21 -13.39 2.88
N PHE A 58 -0.70 -13.10 4.09
CA PHE A 58 -2.05 -13.52 4.49
C PHE A 58 -3.13 -12.71 3.79
N PHE A 59 -2.95 -11.40 3.73
CA PHE A 59 -3.99 -10.51 3.26
C PHE A 59 -4.20 -10.66 1.75
N THR A 60 -3.14 -10.75 0.95
CA THR A 60 -3.26 -11.01 -0.50
C THR A 60 -3.91 -12.36 -0.80
N GLY A 61 -3.61 -13.39 -0.01
CA GLY A 61 -4.24 -14.71 -0.12
C GLY A 61 -5.72 -14.71 0.26
N ILE A 62 -6.13 -13.96 1.27
CA ILE A 62 -7.54 -13.88 1.67
C ILE A 62 -8.35 -13.05 0.65
N THR A 63 -7.79 -11.95 0.15
CA THR A 63 -8.56 -10.99 -0.63
C THR A 63 -8.67 -11.31 -2.10
N PHE A 64 -7.83 -12.19 -2.67
CA PHE A 64 -7.77 -12.38 -4.12
C PHE A 64 -9.10 -12.82 -4.74
N THR A 65 -9.91 -13.59 -4.02
CA THR A 65 -11.24 -14.05 -4.48
C THR A 65 -12.32 -12.98 -4.41
N PHE A 66 -12.08 -11.88 -3.68
CA PHE A 66 -13.08 -10.86 -3.38
C PHE A 66 -12.80 -9.50 -4.03
N VAL A 67 -11.62 -9.28 -4.59
CA VAL A 67 -11.20 -7.97 -5.12
C VAL A 67 -11.10 -7.91 -6.64
N ILE A 68 -11.24 -9.04 -7.33
CA ILE A 68 -11.18 -9.09 -8.79
C ILE A 68 -12.59 -8.81 -9.36
N PRO A 69 -12.79 -7.69 -10.08
CA PRO A 69 -14.09 -7.38 -10.66
C PRO A 69 -14.46 -8.41 -11.73
N GLY A 70 -15.72 -8.84 -11.73
CA GLY A 70 -16.23 -9.84 -12.67
C GLY A 70 -16.11 -11.29 -12.20
N LEU A 71 -15.45 -11.56 -11.06
CA LEU A 71 -15.43 -12.89 -10.44
C LEU A 71 -16.53 -13.04 -9.38
N LYS A 72 -16.98 -14.28 -9.19
CA LYS A 72 -17.96 -14.64 -8.16
C LYS A 72 -17.35 -14.45 -6.78
N GLY A 73 -17.92 -13.53 -6.00
CA GLY A 73 -17.40 -13.15 -4.68
C GLY A 73 -16.89 -11.71 -4.62
N PHE A 74 -16.80 -11.00 -5.75
CA PHE A 74 -16.39 -9.60 -5.76
C PHE A 74 -17.20 -8.73 -4.79
N SER A 75 -16.48 -7.97 -3.96
CA SER A 75 -17.06 -6.99 -3.04
C SER A 75 -16.26 -5.70 -3.07
N LEU A 76 -16.91 -4.61 -3.50
CA LEU A 76 -16.33 -3.26 -3.46
C LEU A 76 -15.85 -2.88 -2.07
N TYR A 77 -16.56 -3.31 -1.03
CA TYR A 77 -16.17 -3.08 0.36
C TYR A 77 -14.81 -3.74 0.68
N ILE A 78 -14.63 -5.02 0.30
CA ILE A 78 -13.37 -5.74 0.54
C ILE A 78 -12.23 -5.13 -0.30
N MET A 79 -12.51 -4.69 -1.53
CA MET A 79 -11.54 -3.98 -2.36
C MET A 79 -11.06 -2.68 -1.70
N ILE A 80 -11.96 -1.85 -1.18
CA ILE A 80 -11.61 -0.60 -0.49
C ILE A 80 -10.79 -0.88 0.77
N VAL A 81 -11.21 -1.86 1.59
CA VAL A 81 -10.45 -2.28 2.78
C VAL A 81 -9.05 -2.76 2.39
N SER A 82 -8.93 -3.46 1.25
CA SER A 82 -7.65 -3.94 0.77
C SER A 82 -6.70 -2.83 0.37
N LEU A 83 -7.21 -1.82 -0.34
CA LEU A 83 -6.44 -0.62 -0.68
C LEU A 83 -5.94 0.11 0.57
N LEU A 84 -6.76 0.21 1.62
CA LEU A 84 -6.34 0.84 2.87
C LEU A 84 -5.21 0.06 3.56
N ILE A 85 -5.24 -1.28 3.51
CA ILE A 85 -4.19 -2.11 4.09
C ILE A 85 -2.89 -2.01 3.28
N TYR A 86 -2.98 -2.04 1.95
CA TYR A 86 -1.82 -1.80 1.08
C TYR A 86 -1.23 -0.39 1.28
N PHE A 87 -2.08 0.60 1.57
CA PHE A 87 -1.62 1.93 1.93
C PHE A 87 -0.80 1.94 3.24
N VAL A 88 -1.26 1.24 4.28
CA VAL A 88 -0.50 1.10 5.54
C VAL A 88 0.84 0.39 5.29
N VAL A 89 0.82 -0.72 4.55
CA VAL A 89 2.02 -1.49 4.15
C VAL A 89 3.04 -0.62 3.41
N ALA A 90 2.59 0.15 2.42
CA ALA A 90 3.45 1.04 1.65
C ALA A 90 4.11 2.10 2.54
N ASN A 91 3.38 2.66 3.51
CA ASN A 91 3.94 3.62 4.46
C ASN A 91 4.97 2.99 5.42
N ILE A 92 4.78 1.72 5.80
CA ILE A 92 5.81 0.97 6.55
C ILE A 92 7.07 0.81 5.69
N PHE A 93 6.93 0.50 4.39
CA PHE A 93 8.06 0.45 3.46
C PHE A 93 8.79 1.79 3.31
N VAL A 94 8.07 2.93 3.28
CA VAL A 94 8.70 4.26 3.29
C VAL A 94 9.60 4.46 4.51
N GLY A 95 9.18 3.97 5.68
CA GLY A 95 9.98 4.01 6.90
C GLY A 95 11.18 3.04 6.92
N LEU A 96 11.09 1.93 6.20
CA LEU A 96 12.07 0.85 6.18
C LEU A 96 13.14 0.98 5.09
N SER A 97 12.70 1.32 3.89
CA SER A 97 13.48 1.30 2.67
C SER A 97 13.46 2.71 2.08
N LYS A 98 14.45 3.53 2.44
CA LYS A 98 14.62 4.84 1.77
C LYS A 98 15.15 4.63 0.37
N GLU A 99 14.45 5.17 -0.63
CA GLU A 99 14.84 5.22 -2.05
C GLU A 99 15.06 3.87 -2.77
N ARG A 100 14.66 2.73 -2.17
CA ARG A 100 14.81 1.39 -2.79
C ARG A 100 13.51 0.90 -3.41
N ILE A 101 13.01 1.63 -4.41
CA ILE A 101 11.74 1.31 -5.09
C ILE A 101 11.71 -0.12 -5.64
N TRP A 102 12.83 -0.60 -6.21
CA TRP A 102 12.97 -1.95 -6.74
C TRP A 102 12.83 -3.03 -5.67
N PHE A 103 13.33 -2.77 -4.46
CA PHE A 103 13.19 -3.70 -3.34
C PHE A 103 11.73 -3.82 -2.89
N VAL A 104 11.01 -2.70 -2.85
CA VAL A 104 9.58 -2.68 -2.52
C VAL A 104 8.78 -3.41 -3.60
N PHE A 105 9.07 -3.17 -4.88
CA PHE A 105 8.38 -3.83 -5.98
C PHE A 105 8.61 -5.34 -6.00
N ILE A 106 9.87 -5.79 -6.01
CA ILE A 106 10.22 -7.22 -6.05
C ILE A 106 9.73 -7.92 -4.78
N GLY A 107 9.91 -7.31 -3.61
CA GLY A 107 9.43 -7.86 -2.35
C GLY A 107 7.91 -8.02 -2.33
N SER A 108 7.17 -7.00 -2.75
CA SER A 108 5.71 -7.05 -2.85
C SER A 108 5.23 -8.09 -3.86
N LEU A 109 5.91 -8.22 -5.00
CA LEU A 109 5.58 -9.19 -6.03
C LEU A 109 5.78 -10.62 -5.53
N ILE A 110 6.94 -10.94 -4.95
CA ILE A 110 7.23 -12.28 -4.40
C ILE A 110 6.24 -12.61 -3.28
N LEU A 111 6.01 -11.67 -2.36
CA LEU A 111 5.11 -11.91 -1.22
C LEU A 111 3.65 -12.06 -1.63
N SER A 112 3.19 -11.30 -2.63
CA SER A 112 1.82 -11.41 -3.14
C SER A 112 1.63 -12.71 -3.93
N SER A 113 2.64 -13.14 -4.70
CA SER A 113 2.61 -14.43 -5.40
C SER A 113 2.62 -15.60 -4.41
N LEU A 114 3.42 -15.53 -3.34
CA LEU A 114 3.39 -16.52 -2.27
C LEU A 114 2.07 -16.51 -1.51
N GLY A 115 1.52 -15.32 -1.25
CA GLY A 115 0.21 -15.10 -0.63
C GLY A 115 -0.93 -15.72 -1.41
N MET A 116 -0.92 -15.60 -2.73
CA MET A 116 -1.86 -16.31 -3.59
C MET A 116 -1.57 -17.82 -3.63
N GLY A 117 -0.29 -18.18 -3.76
CA GLY A 117 0.16 -19.57 -3.89
C GLY A 117 -0.20 -20.46 -2.69
N TRP A 118 -0.03 -19.99 -1.45
CA TRP A 118 -0.39 -20.80 -0.27
C TRP A 118 -1.90 -21.02 -0.18
N ARG A 119 -2.71 -20.03 -0.57
CA ARG A 119 -4.18 -20.16 -0.54
C ARG A 119 -4.66 -21.14 -1.62
N LEU A 120 -4.11 -21.05 -2.83
CA LEU A 120 -4.37 -22.02 -3.90
C LEU A 120 -3.95 -23.43 -3.51
N TRP A 121 -2.85 -23.57 -2.77
CA TRP A 121 -2.40 -24.86 -2.24
C TRP A 121 -3.40 -25.45 -1.24
N LEU A 122 -4.00 -24.63 -0.37
CA LEU A 122 -4.99 -25.09 0.60
C LEU A 122 -6.35 -25.45 -0.02
N GLU A 123 -6.74 -24.77 -1.08
CA GLU A 123 -8.03 -24.96 -1.76
C GLU A 123 -7.90 -25.87 -3.01
N TRP A 124 -6.78 -26.59 -3.12
CA TRP A 124 -6.48 -27.45 -4.25
C TRP A 124 -7.50 -28.59 -4.38
N GLY A 125 -8.45 -28.45 -5.31
CA GLY A 125 -9.52 -29.42 -5.55
C GLY A 125 -10.94 -28.87 -5.38
N GLU A 126 -11.12 -27.62 -4.93
CA GLU A 126 -12.44 -26.99 -4.91
C GLU A 126 -12.83 -26.45 -6.29
N TYR A 127 -14.03 -26.80 -6.78
CA TYR A 127 -14.55 -26.35 -8.08
C TYR A 127 -14.73 -24.83 -8.18
N SER A 128 -14.82 -24.11 -7.04
CA SER A 128 -14.89 -22.65 -6.97
C SER A 128 -13.59 -21.95 -7.42
N LEU A 129 -12.46 -22.67 -7.41
CA LEU A 129 -11.14 -22.13 -7.72
C LEU A 129 -10.81 -22.14 -9.21
N VAL A 130 -11.53 -22.91 -10.03
CA VAL A 130 -11.21 -23.11 -11.46
C VAL A 130 -11.28 -21.79 -12.23
N GLU A 131 -12.25 -20.92 -11.91
CA GLU A 131 -12.36 -19.58 -12.50
C GLU A 131 -11.20 -18.66 -12.10
N HIS A 132 -10.59 -18.90 -10.94
CA HIS A 132 -9.47 -18.14 -10.39
C HIS A 132 -8.09 -18.69 -10.79
N MET A 133 -8.05 -19.89 -11.38
CA MET A 133 -6.84 -20.52 -11.94
C MET A 133 -6.51 -20.04 -13.37
N ASN A 134 -7.25 -19.06 -13.90
CA ASN A 134 -6.90 -18.46 -15.17
C ASN A 134 -5.49 -17.85 -15.08
N PRO A 135 -4.56 -18.17 -15.99
CA PRO A 135 -3.19 -17.65 -15.96
C PRO A 135 -3.13 -16.11 -15.95
N VAL A 136 -4.12 -15.44 -16.55
CA VAL A 136 -4.24 -13.98 -16.52
C VAL A 136 -4.47 -13.47 -15.10
N VAL A 137 -5.30 -14.16 -14.31
CA VAL A 137 -5.56 -13.82 -12.91
C VAL A 137 -4.37 -14.19 -12.04
N TYR A 138 -3.79 -15.37 -12.26
CA TYR A 138 -2.66 -15.89 -11.51
C TYR A 138 -1.41 -14.99 -11.58
N VAL A 139 -1.10 -14.47 -12.77
CA VAL A 139 0.05 -13.56 -12.96
C VAL A 139 -0.36 -12.10 -12.72
N GLY A 140 -1.57 -11.73 -13.16
CA GLY A 140 -2.05 -10.36 -13.11
C GLY A 140 -2.28 -9.85 -11.69
N TYR A 141 -2.85 -10.67 -10.81
CA TYR A 141 -3.20 -10.24 -9.47
C TYR A 141 -1.98 -9.86 -8.60
N PRO A 142 -0.94 -10.71 -8.45
CA PRO A 142 0.28 -10.33 -7.74
C PRO A 142 0.98 -9.12 -8.36
N SER A 143 0.94 -9.01 -9.70
CA SER A 143 1.54 -7.89 -10.43
C SER A 143 0.83 -6.58 -10.09
N ILE A 144 -0.51 -6.55 -10.16
CA ILE A 144 -1.31 -5.36 -9.84
C ILE A 144 -1.10 -4.92 -8.39
N ILE A 145 -1.07 -5.86 -7.44
CA ILE A 145 -0.80 -5.53 -6.03
C ILE A 145 0.59 -4.90 -5.87
N ALA A 146 1.62 -5.50 -6.49
CA ALA A 146 2.97 -4.98 -6.44
C ALA A 146 3.04 -3.55 -7.03
N PHE A 147 2.33 -3.30 -8.13
CA PHE A 147 2.20 -1.95 -8.70
C PHE A 147 1.49 -0.98 -7.75
N ILE A 148 0.38 -1.37 -7.14
CA ILE A 148 -0.35 -0.51 -6.19
C ILE A 148 0.52 -0.15 -5.00
N ILE A 149 1.17 -1.13 -4.36
CA ILE A 149 2.03 -0.89 -3.19
C ILE A 149 3.20 0.02 -3.58
N THR A 150 3.82 -0.23 -4.73
CA THR A 150 4.98 0.55 -5.21
C THR A 150 4.57 1.97 -5.59
N ALA A 151 3.41 2.16 -6.21
CA ALA A 151 2.87 3.47 -6.53
C ALA A 151 2.65 4.27 -5.25
N ILE A 152 1.92 3.71 -4.28
CA ILE A 152 1.68 4.37 -2.98
C ILE A 152 3.01 4.67 -2.27
N TYR A 153 3.96 3.74 -2.27
CA TYR A 153 5.29 3.94 -1.68
C TYR A 153 6.00 5.13 -2.31
N SER A 154 5.99 5.22 -3.65
CA SER A 154 6.66 6.29 -4.40
C SER A 154 6.04 7.65 -4.10
N PHE A 155 4.70 7.71 -4.06
CA PHE A 155 3.98 8.94 -3.69
C PHE A 155 4.32 9.37 -2.25
N SER A 156 4.28 8.44 -1.31
CA SER A 156 4.58 8.72 0.10
C SER A 156 6.04 9.10 0.33
N SER A 157 7.00 8.49 -0.37
CA SER A 157 8.43 8.82 -0.24
C SER A 157 8.72 10.23 -0.78
N SER A 158 8.23 10.56 -1.97
CA SER A 158 8.42 11.89 -2.57
C SER A 158 7.77 13.01 -1.73
N TYR A 159 6.61 12.74 -1.13
CA TYR A 159 5.98 13.68 -0.20
C TYR A 159 6.83 13.94 1.04
N LEU A 160 7.36 12.87 1.66
CA LEU A 160 8.20 12.99 2.84
C LEU A 160 9.49 13.77 2.57
N GLU A 161 10.13 13.53 1.41
CA GLU A 161 11.33 14.25 0.96
C GLU A 161 11.05 15.75 0.75
N ARG A 162 9.95 16.10 0.09
CA ARG A 162 9.54 17.51 -0.10
C ARG A 162 9.37 18.23 1.23
N LYS A 163 8.66 17.61 2.18
CA LYS A 163 8.39 18.17 3.50
C LYS A 163 9.66 18.37 4.33
N LEU A 164 10.62 17.44 4.22
CA LEU A 164 11.94 17.57 4.85
C LEU A 164 12.73 18.75 4.25
N ASN A 165 12.68 18.93 2.94
CA ASN A 165 13.36 20.03 2.25
C ASN A 165 12.78 21.41 2.58
N GLU A 166 11.44 21.53 2.65
CA GLU A 166 10.79 22.77 3.08
C GLU A 166 11.16 23.16 4.52
N LYS A 167 11.15 22.18 5.44
CA LYS A 167 11.58 22.41 6.83
C LYS A 167 13.04 22.83 6.92
N LYS A 168 13.92 22.29 6.08
CA LYS A 168 15.33 22.71 6.02
C LYS A 168 15.45 24.16 5.55
N ARG A 169 14.63 24.58 4.57
CA ARG A 169 14.63 25.94 4.01
C ARG A 169 14.01 26.99 4.93
N SER A 170 13.18 26.61 5.91
CA SER A 170 12.62 27.54 6.90
C SER A 170 13.50 27.76 8.14
N VAL A 171 14.60 27.00 8.26
CA VAL A 171 15.54 27.06 9.40
C VAL A 171 16.81 27.84 9.05
N PHE A 172 17.06 28.05 7.75
CA PHE A 172 18.08 28.94 7.21
C PHE A 172 17.43 30.24 6.72
#